data_AF-A0A2G9ZQG4-F1
#
_entry.id   AF-A0A2G9ZQG4-F1
#
_cell.length_a   1.000
_cell.length_b   1.000
_cell.length_c   1.000
_cell.angle_alpha   90.00
_cell.angle_beta   90.00
_cell.angle_gamma   90.00
#
_symmetry.space_group_name_H-M   'P 1'
#
loop_
_entity.id
_entity.type
_entity.pdbx_description
1 polymer ?
#
loop_
_entity_poly.entity_id
_entity_poly.type
_entity_poly.pdbx_seq_one_letter_code
_entity_poly.pdbx_strand_id
1 'polypeptide(L)'
;MADVNDIVLIHLEDKPISFARIESIDPDIKPGWFKVKFFLLQIPLQSVIWILRAAYINGTEFTMSGKRMWIEQVVCPKEDALPADESPKPRLDKGSGAGGAKVIDMKSLLKKR
;
A
#
# COMPACT_ATOMS: atom_id res chain seq x y z
N MET A 1 -7.09 6.33 12.74
CA MET A 1 -5.94 5.64 13.35
C MET A 1 -5.40 4.72 12.28
N ALA A 2 -4.10 4.79 12.01
CA ALA A 2 -3.48 3.83 11.11
C ALA A 2 -3.58 2.42 11.73
N ASP A 3 -3.93 1.44 10.91
CA ASP A 3 -4.17 0.06 11.29
C ASP A 3 -3.27 -0.90 10.48
N VAL A 4 -3.36 -2.20 10.78
CA VAL A 4 -2.63 -3.24 10.07
C VAL A 4 -2.91 -3.17 8.56
N ASN A 5 -1.84 -3.26 7.77
CA ASN A 5 -1.77 -3.08 6.31
C ASN A 5 -1.82 -1.62 5.81
N ASP A 6 -2.05 -0.63 6.67
CA ASP A 6 -1.93 0.76 6.23
C ASP A 6 -0.49 1.12 5.89
N ILE A 7 -0.36 1.98 4.89
CA ILE A 7 0.91 2.60 4.53
C ILE A 7 1.02 3.90 5.31
N VAL A 8 2.20 4.11 5.90
CA VAL A 8 2.54 5.31 6.63
C VAL A 8 3.84 5.91 6.10
N LEU A 9 3.95 7.23 6.21
CA LEU A 9 5.17 7.99 5.95
C LEU A 9 5.81 8.35 7.29
N ILE A 10 7.07 7.96 7.44
CA ILE A 10 7.87 8.28 8.63
C ILE A 10 8.64 9.56 8.36
N HIS A 11 8.52 10.52 9.27
CA HIS A 11 9.28 11.77 9.24
C HIS A 11 10.32 11.82 10.37
N LEU A 12 11.45 12.45 10.11
CA LEU A 12 12.57 12.68 11.03
C LEU A 12 13.08 14.10 10.84
N GLU A 13 13.10 14.90 11.91
CA GLU A 13 13.62 16.29 11.89
C GLU A 13 13.08 17.10 10.68
N ASP A 14 11.76 17.10 10.53
CA ASP A 14 11.08 17.89 9.51
C ASP A 14 11.26 17.38 8.07
N LYS A 15 11.78 16.16 7.90
CA LYS A 15 12.02 15.52 6.60
C LYS A 15 11.38 14.14 6.51
N PRO A 16 10.69 13.82 5.40
CA PRO A 16 10.23 12.46 5.15
C PRO A 16 11.43 11.54 4.88
N ILE A 17 11.48 10.38 5.54
CA ILE A 17 12.61 9.46 5.43
C ILE A 17 12.28 8.12 4.78
N SER A 18 11.07 7.59 5.00
CA SER A 18 10.71 6.26 4.48
C SER A 18 9.21 6.03 4.54
N PHE A 19 8.68 5.31 3.54
CA PHE A 19 7.37 4.70 3.64
C PHE A 19 7.49 3.37 4.37
N ALA A 20 6.46 3.03 5.15
CA ALA A 20 6.37 1.75 5.82
C ALA A 20 4.94 1.20 5.74
N ARG A 21 4.79 -0.11 5.71
CA ARG A 21 3.51 -0.78 5.96
C ARG A 21 3.46 -1.27 7.40
N ILE A 22 2.33 -1.11 8.07
CA ILE A 22 2.10 -1.69 9.39
C ILE A 22 1.81 -3.19 9.21
N GLU A 23 2.65 -4.05 9.79
CA GLU A 23 2.50 -5.51 9.72
C GLU A 23 1.73 -6.08 10.92
N SER A 24 1.94 -5.53 12.12
CA SER A 24 1.20 -5.91 13.33
C SER A 24 1.22 -4.80 14.37
N ILE A 25 0.20 -4.77 15.23
CA ILE A 25 0.09 -3.90 16.41
C ILE A 25 -0.29 -4.79 17.59
N ASP A 26 0.69 -5.14 18.44
CA ASP A 26 0.51 -6.04 19.56
C ASP A 26 0.68 -5.29 20.89
N PRO A 27 -0.08 -5.61 21.96
CA PRO A 27 0.13 -4.97 23.25
C PRO A 27 1.53 -5.26 23.81
N ASP A 28 2.15 -4.24 24.39
CA ASP A 28 3.40 -4.37 25.14
C ASP A 28 3.14 -4.66 26.63
N ILE A 29 4.18 -5.08 27.36
CA ILE A 29 4.12 -5.30 28.81
C ILE A 29 3.67 -4.03 29.55
N LYS A 30 4.01 -2.85 29.00
CA LYS A 30 3.57 -1.56 29.56
C LYS A 30 2.17 -1.20 29.07
N PRO A 31 1.20 -0.96 29.99
CA PRO A 31 -0.14 -0.54 29.61
C PRO A 31 -0.14 0.71 28.72
N GLY A 32 -0.89 0.66 27.62
CA GLY A 32 -1.00 1.76 26.65
C GLY A 32 0.16 1.86 25.66
N TRP A 33 1.12 0.93 25.70
CA TRP A 33 2.17 0.77 24.72
C TRP A 33 1.93 -0.45 23.84
N PHE A 34 2.41 -0.37 22.61
CA PHE A 34 2.21 -1.36 21.57
C PHE A 34 3.54 -1.63 20.87
N LYS A 35 3.82 -2.91 20.63
CA LYS A 35 4.84 -3.36 19.69
C LYS A 35 4.25 -3.28 18.30
N VAL A 36 4.72 -2.31 17.53
CA VAL A 36 4.30 -2.10 16.15
C VAL A 36 5.40 -2.61 15.24
N LYS A 37 5.09 -3.60 14.40
CA LYS A 37 5.99 -4.08 13.37
C LYS A 37 5.76 -3.29 12.09
N PHE A 38 6.82 -2.66 11.59
CA PHE A 38 6.83 -1.93 10.34
C PHE A 38 7.65 -2.68 9.30
N PHE A 39 7.14 -2.76 8.08
CA PHE A 39 7.90 -3.16 6.91
C PHE A 39 8.28 -1.92 6.10
N LEU A 40 9.57 -1.57 6.10
CA LEU A 40 10.09 -0.40 5.39
C LEU A 40 10.13 -0.68 3.89
N LEU A 41 9.46 0.17 3.12
CA LEU A 41 9.33 0.08 1.67
C LEU A 41 10.52 0.78 0.99
N GLN A 42 11.73 0.32 1.30
CA GLN A 42 13.00 0.86 0.79
C GLN A 42 13.93 -0.26 0.33
N ILE A 43 15.01 0.07 -0.39
CA ILE A 43 16.05 -0.88 -0.78
C ILE A 43 17.28 -0.65 0.11
N PRO A 44 17.76 -1.68 0.83
CA PRO A 44 17.21 -3.04 0.93
C PRO A 44 15.92 -3.11 1.76
N LEU A 45 15.08 -4.11 1.47
CA LEU A 45 13.83 -4.33 2.22
C LEU A 45 14.14 -4.72 3.66
N GLN A 46 13.52 -4.05 4.61
CA GLN A 46 13.80 -4.19 6.04
C GLN A 46 12.51 -4.20 6.86
N SER A 47 12.49 -4.96 7.95
CA SER A 47 11.44 -4.89 8.96
C SER A 47 12.00 -4.39 10.27
N VAL A 48 11.28 -3.52 10.96
CA VAL A 48 11.64 -3.00 12.29
C VAL A 48 10.46 -3.14 13.24
N ILE A 49 10.74 -3.30 14.53
CA ILE A 49 9.71 -3.33 15.57
C ILE A 49 9.97 -2.17 16.52
N TRP A 50 8.98 -1.29 16.67
CA TRP A 50 9.04 -0.16 17.59
C TRP A 50 8.02 -0.33 18.72
N ILE A 51 8.36 0.15 19.90
CA ILE A 51 7.43 0.20 21.04
C ILE A 51 6.87 1.62 21.10
N LEU A 52 5.62 1.79 20.72
CA LEU A 52 4.96 3.09 20.56
C LEU A 52 3.69 3.18 21.42
N ARG A 53 3.33 4.39 21.81
CA ARG A 53 1.99 4.67 22.35
C ARG A 53 0.99 4.81 21.21
N ALA A 54 -0.29 4.55 21.49
CA ALA A 54 -1.36 4.75 20.52
C ALA A 54 -1.36 6.17 19.90
N ALA A 55 -1.03 7.20 20.68
CA ALA A 55 -0.94 8.57 20.17
C ALA A 55 0.09 8.70 19.02
N TYR A 56 1.26 8.07 19.14
CA TYR A 56 2.34 8.16 18.13
C TYR A 56 1.97 7.49 16.82
N ILE A 57 1.21 6.39 16.88
CA ILE A 57 0.65 5.70 15.69
C ILE A 57 -0.36 6.60 14.98
N ASN A 58 -1.02 7.51 15.71
CA ASN A 58 -1.95 8.51 15.18
C ASN A 58 -1.25 9.81 14.71
N GLY A 59 0.09 9.83 14.68
CA GLY A 59 0.88 10.94 14.15
C GLY A 59 1.21 12.05 15.13
N THR A 60 0.98 11.86 16.43
CA THR A 60 1.58 12.77 17.41
C THR A 60 3.09 12.61 17.43
N GLU A 61 3.80 13.72 17.58
CA GLU A 61 5.27 13.73 17.63
C GLU A 61 5.81 12.95 18.83
N PHE A 62 6.95 12.30 18.62
CA PHE A 62 7.74 11.64 19.65
C PHE A 62 9.23 11.82 19.38
N THR A 63 10.04 11.52 20.39
CA THR A 63 11.50 11.59 20.27
C THR A 63 12.11 10.21 20.35
N MET A 64 12.90 9.83 19.35
CA MET A 64 13.80 8.68 19.41
C MET A 64 15.24 9.18 19.36
N SER A 65 16.02 8.85 20.40
CA SER A 65 17.44 9.24 20.50
C SER A 65 17.68 10.76 20.33
N GLY A 66 16.79 11.58 20.87
CA GLY A 66 16.88 13.05 20.79
C GLY A 66 16.38 13.67 19.48
N LYS A 67 15.99 12.87 18.49
CA LYS A 67 15.44 13.37 17.22
C LYS A 67 13.92 13.33 17.22
N ARG A 68 13.29 14.39 16.72
CA ARG A 68 11.83 14.46 16.53
C ARG A 68 11.39 13.57 15.39
N MET A 69 10.36 12.76 15.63
CA MET A 69 9.76 11.85 14.67
C MET A 69 8.25 11.90 14.77
N TRP A 70 7.57 11.64 13.67
CA TRP A 70 6.13 11.36 13.65
C TRP A 70 5.80 10.47 12.45
N ILE A 71 4.58 9.94 12.46
CA ILE A 71 4.08 8.99 11.47
C ILE A 71 2.82 9.58 10.86
N GLU A 72 2.75 9.64 9.55
CA GLU A 72 1.60 10.15 8.81
C GLU A 72 0.96 9.01 8.01
N GLN A 73 -0.34 8.80 8.16
CA GLN A 73 -1.04 7.80 7.34
C GLN A 73 -1.11 8.28 5.89
N VAL A 74 -0.66 7.44 4.96
CA VAL A 74 -0.72 7.72 3.53
C VAL A 74 -2.06 7.24 3.00
N VAL A 75 -2.81 8.15 2.40
CA VAL A 75 -4.11 7.85 1.78
C VAL A 75 -3.96 7.94 0.27
N CYS A 76 -4.52 6.96 -0.45
CA CYS A 76 -4.56 7.01 -1.90
C CYS A 76 -5.33 8.27 -2.35
N PRO A 77 -4.77 9.10 -3.25
CA PRO A 77 -5.51 10.19 -3.85
C PRO A 77 -6.80 9.65 -4.48
N LYS A 78 -7.88 10.44 -4.40
CA LYS A 78 -9.13 10.08 -5.09
C LYS A 78 -8.85 9.96 -6.58
N GLU A 79 -9.17 8.82 -7.16
CA GLU A 79 -9.17 8.69 -8.62
C GLU A 79 -10.19 9.67 -9.19
N ASP A 80 -9.76 10.54 -10.11
CA ASP A 80 -10.68 11.09 -11.09
C ASP A 80 -11.24 9.89 -11.83
N ALA A 81 -12.56 9.69 -11.76
CA ALA A 81 -13.22 8.52 -12.33
C ALA A 81 -12.68 8.27 -13.75
N LEU A 82 -11.97 7.17 -13.94
CA LEU A 82 -11.58 6.73 -15.27
C LEU A 82 -12.87 6.72 -16.10
N PRO A 83 -12.91 7.37 -17.27
CA PRO A 83 -14.10 7.36 -18.11
C PRO A 83 -14.50 5.90 -18.28
N ALA A 84 -15.73 5.58 -17.86
CA ALA A 84 -16.23 4.23 -17.93
C ALA A 84 -16.04 3.73 -19.36
N ASP A 85 -15.22 2.68 -19.51
CA ASP A 85 -15.02 2.03 -20.79
C ASP A 85 -16.41 1.60 -21.26
N GLU A 86 -16.94 2.30 -22.28
CA GLU A 86 -18.21 1.94 -22.89
C GLU A 86 -18.07 0.50 -23.36
N SER A 87 -18.58 -0.42 -22.56
CA SER A 87 -18.63 -1.84 -22.89
C SER A 87 -19.16 -1.94 -24.32
N PRO A 88 -18.44 -2.58 -25.27
CA PRO A 88 -18.90 -2.60 -26.64
C PRO A 88 -20.27 -3.26 -26.65
N LYS A 89 -21.30 -2.49 -27.01
CA LYS A 89 -22.63 -3.05 -27.30
C LYS A 89 -22.42 -4.24 -28.23
N PRO A 90 -23.03 -5.42 -27.97
CA PRO A 90 -22.85 -6.57 -28.82
C PRO A 90 -23.23 -6.17 -30.25
N ARG A 91 -22.23 -6.05 -31.13
CA ARG A 91 -22.47 -5.82 -32.55
C ARG A 91 -23.18 -7.06 -33.05
N LEU A 92 -24.43 -6.88 -33.49
CA LEU A 92 -25.14 -7.89 -34.25
C LEU A 92 -24.26 -8.29 -35.44
N ASP A 93 -23.95 -9.58 -35.50
CA ASP A 93 -23.15 -10.19 -36.54
C ASP A 93 -23.80 -9.98 -37.91
N LYS A 94 -23.15 -9.19 -38.76
CA LYS A 94 -23.27 -9.27 -40.21
C LYS A 94 -21.88 -9.11 -40.81
N GLY A 95 -21.16 -10.24 -40.87
CA GLY A 95 -20.54 -10.76 -42.09
C GLY A 95 -19.44 -9.92 -42.77
N SER A 96 -18.37 -10.65 -43.09
CA SER A 96 -17.38 -10.41 -44.15
C SER A 96 -16.19 -9.49 -43.83
N GLY A 97 -14.99 -10.11 -43.84
CA GLY A 97 -13.91 -9.62 -44.70
C GLY A 97 -12.61 -9.16 -44.03
N ALA A 98 -11.66 -10.09 -43.95
CA ALA A 98 -10.20 -9.91 -44.03
C ALA A 98 -9.45 -9.07 -42.96
N GLY A 99 -8.50 -9.73 -42.29
CA GLY A 99 -7.38 -9.08 -41.59
C GLY A 99 -7.35 -9.20 -40.07
N GLY A 100 -7.83 -10.30 -39.49
CA GLY A 100 -7.85 -10.48 -38.04
C GLY A 100 -6.48 -10.82 -37.45
N ALA A 101 -5.83 -9.86 -36.80
CA ALA A 101 -4.80 -10.15 -35.81
C ALA A 101 -5.42 -11.04 -34.72
N LYS A 102 -5.00 -12.31 -34.69
CA LYS A 102 -5.56 -13.33 -33.80
C LYS A 102 -5.00 -13.10 -32.40
N VAL A 103 -5.76 -12.44 -31.55
CA VAL A 103 -5.46 -12.33 -30.12
C VAL A 103 -5.54 -13.74 -29.53
N ILE A 104 -4.42 -14.25 -29.03
CA ILE A 104 -4.35 -15.56 -28.38
C ILE A 104 -4.47 -15.33 -26.88
N ASP A 105 -5.53 -15.87 -26.27
CA ASP A 105 -5.71 -15.89 -24.81
C ASP A 105 -4.66 -16.81 -24.17
N MET A 106 -3.90 -16.31 -23.20
CA MET A 106 -2.78 -17.01 -22.55
C MET A 106 -3.17 -18.34 -21.89
N LYS A 107 -4.46 -18.55 -21.57
CA LYS A 107 -4.95 -19.85 -21.07
C LYS A 107 -4.85 -20.98 -22.09
N SER A 108 -4.77 -20.66 -23.38
CA SER A 108 -4.70 -21.66 -24.46
C SER A 108 -3.30 -22.26 -24.67
N LEU A 109 -2.23 -21.64 -24.13
CA LEU A 109 -0.85 -22.15 -24.21
C LEU A 109 -0.51 -23.19 -23.14
N LEU A 110 -1.23 -23.21 -22.01
CA LEU A 110 -0.92 -24.11 -20.90
C LEU A 110 -1.55 -25.51 -21.00
N LYS A 111 -2.33 -25.80 -22.04
CA LYS A 111 -3.07 -27.07 -22.17
C LYS A 111 -2.40 -28.14 -23.04
N LYS A 112 -1.14 -27.92 -23.45
CA LYS A 112 -0.33 -28.93 -24.15
C LYS A 112 1.03 -29.09 -23.46
N ARG A 113 1.05 -29.90 -22.42
CA ARG A 113 2.20 -30.75 -22.08
C ARG A 113 1.66 -32.14 -21.77
#